data_AF-A0A6H1BVZ2-F1
#
_entry.id   AF-A0A6H1BVZ2-F1
#
_cell.length_a   1.000
_cell.length_b   1.000
_cell.length_c   1.000
_cell.angle_alpha   90.00
_cell.angle_beta   90.00
_cell.angle_gamma   90.00
#
_symmetry.space_group_name_H-M   'P 1'
#
loop_
_entity.id
_entity.type
_entity.pdbx_description
1 polymer ?
#
loop_
_entity_poly.entity_id
_entity_poly.type
_entity_poly.pdbx_seq_one_letter_code
_entity_poly.pdbx_strand_id
1 'polypeptide(L)'
;MTMTASLICDDFPTLTGRQEPHNLSVSDGDITHGEKAVELGRRAGSIAMPWQVKAQHAILSTTQFGRWVHSTCCLIVPRQNGKSEILIQRCLYGLFKLDETIIYTAQRWKTARDGWKRMMALIKSRPWLRKRVVRATCSQGEGIIELTSGATISFGTRSNDTGRGLTDVDLVIYDEAYNLTPGEISAMSFVQMAAKNPQRIYASSAVNQDEHPNGEVLASVRQRGLKQEPGLYFAEYMAAEGMPRDSEETWRYANPSYGVIQTDEKILDIMKNLATPAGRKGFDVEALGRGDWPATDDKAETWQIVAEDHWSGLLDYAPDLIGTTGIGVARVGSQWAIAAARRTVDERIHVEVGYLPIAPNPEIVALLARVDDAIEPCAIATDSRSPAAVIEPLMKTAGIELIKSTTNQAALMCAGFVDDVEDGLICHTGQPSLRHALEHAMKRELPRKDWVIDSNGDPGVASLQAVVLARWALLTFESRVVGPAAAPAFERATGTEGGYVDSFDAMTVAF
;
A
#
# COMPACT_ATOMS: atom_id res chain seq x y z
N MET A 1 27.33 42.32 -19.94
CA MET A 1 28.34 41.41 -19.35
C MET A 1 27.60 40.22 -18.78
N THR A 2 27.58 39.13 -19.52
CA THR A 2 26.99 37.85 -19.13
C THR A 2 27.91 37.24 -18.07
N MET A 3 27.49 37.22 -16.81
CA MET A 3 28.19 36.46 -15.78
C MET A 3 28.01 34.98 -16.08
N THR A 4 29.05 34.36 -16.62
CA THR A 4 29.24 32.91 -16.57
C THR A 4 29.29 32.51 -15.10
N ALA A 5 28.20 31.92 -14.59
CA ALA A 5 28.16 31.34 -13.25
C ALA A 5 29.24 30.25 -13.15
N SER A 6 30.19 30.44 -12.24
CA SER A 6 31.15 29.41 -11.88
C SER A 6 30.38 28.17 -11.41
N LEU A 7 30.66 27.01 -12.02
CA LEU A 7 30.11 25.70 -11.62
C LEU A 7 30.74 25.18 -10.30
N ILE A 8 31.68 25.93 -9.72
CA ILE A 8 32.41 25.57 -8.52
C ILE A 8 31.69 26.18 -7.31
N CYS A 9 31.30 25.33 -6.36
CA CYS A 9 30.86 25.79 -5.05
C CYS A 9 32.10 26.26 -4.28
N ASP A 10 32.18 27.54 -3.92
CA ASP A 10 33.37 28.12 -3.27
C ASP A 10 33.72 27.42 -1.95
N ASP A 11 32.71 26.95 -1.21
CA ASP A 11 32.90 26.19 0.04
C ASP A 11 33.38 24.74 -0.21
N PHE A 12 33.17 24.21 -1.41
CA PHE A 12 33.50 22.83 -1.80
C PHE A 12 34.13 22.76 -3.20
N PRO A 13 35.36 23.28 -3.39
CA PRO A 13 35.96 23.42 -4.71
C PRO A 13 36.26 22.10 -5.42
N THR A 14 36.38 21.00 -4.66
CA THR A 14 36.64 19.66 -5.19
C THR A 14 35.37 18.86 -5.46
N LEU A 15 34.19 19.41 -5.16
CA LEU A 15 32.91 18.74 -5.36
C LEU A 15 32.62 18.55 -6.84
N THR A 16 32.56 17.29 -7.26
CA THR A 16 32.38 16.93 -8.67
C THR A 16 31.32 15.85 -8.88
N GLY A 17 30.73 15.35 -7.78
CA GLY A 17 29.56 14.49 -7.81
C GLY A 17 28.34 15.17 -8.43
N ARG A 18 27.45 14.39 -9.03
CA ARG A 18 26.19 14.88 -9.58
C ARG A 18 25.28 15.40 -8.46
N GLN A 19 24.94 16.68 -8.51
CA GLN A 19 24.14 17.34 -7.46
C GLN A 19 22.63 17.10 -7.57
N GLU A 20 22.18 16.43 -8.63
CA GLU A 20 20.77 16.09 -8.87
C GLU A 20 20.53 14.59 -8.64
N PRO A 21 19.40 14.19 -8.04
CA PRO A 21 19.02 12.79 -7.93
C PRO A 21 18.88 12.11 -9.30
N HIS A 22 19.01 10.79 -9.33
CA HIS A 22 18.60 9.99 -10.49
C HIS A 22 17.07 9.98 -10.61
N ASN A 23 16.38 9.66 -9.52
CA ASN A 23 14.92 9.77 -9.43
C ASN A 23 14.55 10.85 -8.43
N LEU A 24 13.64 11.74 -8.82
CA LEU A 24 13.15 12.86 -8.01
C LEU A 24 11.62 12.94 -8.11
N SER A 25 10.96 12.99 -6.96
CA SER A 25 9.58 13.45 -6.80
C SER A 25 9.57 14.60 -5.80
N VAL A 26 9.11 15.76 -6.24
CA VAL A 26 9.00 16.96 -5.42
C VAL A 26 7.85 17.81 -5.94
N SER A 27 7.06 18.34 -5.03
CA SER A 27 6.01 19.33 -5.33
C SER A 27 6.48 20.73 -4.94
N ASP A 28 6.00 21.74 -5.66
CA ASP A 28 6.33 23.14 -5.40
C ASP A 28 5.78 23.61 -4.04
N GLY A 29 6.51 24.52 -3.39
CA GLY A 29 6.11 25.11 -2.12
C GLY A 29 7.01 26.27 -1.71
N ASP A 30 6.65 26.94 -0.62
CA ASP A 30 7.49 27.98 -0.02
C ASP A 30 8.68 27.34 0.69
N ILE A 31 9.89 27.64 0.21
CA ILE A 31 11.17 27.08 0.70
C ILE A 31 11.79 27.88 1.86
N THR A 32 11.13 28.93 2.36
CA THR A 32 11.66 29.85 3.38
C THR A 32 12.17 29.12 4.63
N HIS A 33 11.48 28.06 5.09
CA HIS A 33 11.95 27.26 6.22
C HIS A 33 13.23 26.48 5.89
N GLY A 34 13.35 25.96 4.67
CA GLY A 34 14.56 25.31 4.17
C GLY A 34 15.77 26.24 4.16
N GLU A 35 15.62 27.45 3.62
CA GLU A 35 16.70 28.46 3.61
C GLU A 35 17.13 28.82 5.03
N LYS A 36 16.16 29.02 5.94
CA LYS A 36 16.44 29.31 7.36
C LYS A 36 17.13 28.14 8.06
N ALA A 37 16.81 26.90 7.70
CA ALA A 37 17.47 25.72 8.25
C ALA A 37 18.93 25.60 7.78
N VAL A 38 19.19 25.86 6.50
CA VAL A 38 20.56 25.90 5.94
C VAL A 38 21.38 27.01 6.61
N GLU A 39 20.82 28.22 6.75
CA GLU A 39 21.51 29.32 7.45
C GLU A 39 21.75 29.01 8.93
N LEU A 40 20.80 28.36 9.60
CA LEU A 40 20.97 27.90 10.98
C LEU A 40 22.12 26.88 11.08
N GLY A 41 22.17 25.90 10.19
CA GLY A 41 23.25 24.93 10.08
C GLY A 41 24.60 25.62 9.93
N ARG A 42 24.72 26.54 8.96
CA ARG A 42 25.93 27.31 8.69
C ARG A 42 26.40 28.09 9.92
N ARG A 43 25.48 28.79 10.60
CA ARG A 43 25.74 29.51 11.86
C ARG A 43 26.14 28.58 13.01
N ALA A 44 25.61 27.36 13.04
CA ALA A 44 25.99 26.34 14.00
C ALA A 44 27.38 25.75 13.72
N GLY A 45 27.89 25.89 12.49
CA GLY A 45 29.19 25.37 12.05
C GLY A 45 29.10 24.14 11.15
N SER A 46 27.92 23.87 10.58
CA SER A 46 27.71 22.83 9.59
C SER A 46 27.37 23.48 8.24
N ILE A 47 28.29 23.38 7.28
CA ILE A 47 28.09 23.90 5.93
C ILE A 47 27.50 22.76 5.09
N ALA A 48 26.39 23.04 4.40
CA ALA A 48 25.69 22.06 3.56
C ALA A 48 26.19 22.15 2.10
N MET A 49 26.44 20.99 1.49
CA MET A 49 26.71 20.88 0.06
C MET A 49 25.45 21.24 -0.77
N PRO A 50 25.59 21.66 -2.04
CA PRO A 50 24.45 22.09 -2.86
C PRO A 50 23.28 21.11 -2.92
N TRP A 51 23.55 19.80 -3.06
CA TRP A 51 22.50 18.78 -3.05
C TRP A 51 21.79 18.65 -1.69
N GLN A 52 22.50 18.89 -0.58
CA GLN A 52 21.94 18.90 0.77
C GLN A 52 21.06 20.14 0.98
N VAL A 53 21.46 21.30 0.44
CA VAL A 53 20.65 22.53 0.44
C VAL A 53 19.33 22.29 -0.30
N LYS A 54 19.37 21.69 -1.50
CA LYS A 54 18.16 21.34 -2.27
C LYS A 54 17.25 20.37 -1.51
N ALA A 55 17.83 19.35 -0.87
CA ALA A 55 17.07 18.44 -0.04
C ALA A 55 16.39 19.16 1.14
N GLN A 56 17.08 20.08 1.81
CA GLN A 56 16.49 20.86 2.90
C GLN A 56 15.36 21.77 2.44
N HIS A 57 15.50 22.39 1.26
CA HIS A 57 14.42 23.19 0.67
C HIS A 57 13.16 22.36 0.42
N ALA A 58 13.31 21.15 -0.13
CA ALA A 58 12.18 20.26 -0.38
C ALA A 58 11.55 19.73 0.92
N ILE A 59 12.37 19.25 1.87
CA ILE A 59 11.91 18.67 3.15
C ILE A 59 11.14 19.70 3.98
N LEU A 60 11.58 20.95 3.99
CA LEU A 60 10.98 22.02 4.79
C LEU A 60 10.05 22.94 3.99
N SER A 61 9.66 22.54 2.79
CA SER A 61 8.72 23.34 1.99
C SER A 61 7.31 23.31 2.59
N THR A 62 6.65 24.46 2.55
CA THR A 62 5.28 24.61 3.08
C THR A 62 4.29 25.07 2.01
N THR A 63 3.05 24.59 2.14
CA THR A 63 1.90 25.08 1.38
C THR A 63 1.52 26.50 1.81
N GLN A 64 0.65 27.16 1.05
CA GLN A 64 0.09 28.46 1.42
C GLN A 64 -0.62 28.49 2.79
N PHE A 65 -1.00 27.33 3.31
CA PHE A 65 -1.66 27.18 4.62
C PHE A 65 -0.66 26.90 5.76
N GLY A 66 0.65 26.99 5.51
CA GLY A 66 1.69 26.72 6.50
C GLY A 66 1.83 25.26 6.90
N ARG A 67 1.25 24.33 6.12
CA ARG A 67 1.40 22.88 6.29
C ARG A 67 2.58 22.38 5.46
N TRP A 68 3.22 21.29 5.86
CA TRP A 68 4.28 20.68 5.06
C TRP A 68 3.72 20.28 3.70
N VAL A 69 4.42 20.63 2.61
CA VAL A 69 4.09 20.08 1.29
C VAL A 69 4.32 18.57 1.32
N HIS A 70 5.41 18.15 1.96
CA HIS A 70 5.82 16.76 2.05
C HIS A 70 5.72 16.28 3.50
N SER A 71 4.58 15.71 3.89
CA SER A 71 4.42 15.06 5.19
C SER A 71 5.25 13.77 5.30
N THR A 72 5.58 13.16 4.16
CA THR A 72 6.53 12.05 4.08
C THR A 72 7.73 12.47 3.22
N CYS A 73 8.94 12.17 3.66
CA CYS A 73 10.18 12.41 2.92
C CYS A 73 11.00 11.12 2.84
N CYS A 74 11.62 10.84 1.70
CA CYS A 74 12.48 9.68 1.50
C CYS A 74 13.75 10.07 0.72
N LEU A 75 14.90 9.79 1.33
CA LEU A 75 16.23 10.02 0.78
C LEU A 75 16.96 8.68 0.68
N ILE A 76 17.21 8.21 -0.55
CA ILE A 76 18.03 7.03 -0.81
C ILE A 76 19.34 7.52 -1.42
N VAL A 77 20.43 7.37 -0.68
CA VAL A 77 21.75 7.89 -1.08
C VAL A 77 22.82 6.84 -0.77
N PRO A 78 23.79 6.60 -1.68
CA PRO A 78 24.87 5.65 -1.42
C PRO A 78 25.64 6.00 -0.15
N ARG A 79 26.30 5.01 0.43
CA ARG A 79 26.94 5.13 1.73
C ARG A 79 27.98 6.24 1.74
N GLN A 80 28.15 6.86 2.91
CA GLN A 80 29.11 7.93 3.15
C GLN A 80 28.93 9.22 2.33
N ASN A 81 27.78 9.48 1.70
CA ASN A 81 27.53 10.77 1.04
C ASN A 81 27.15 11.92 1.99
N GLY A 82 27.03 11.71 3.30
CA GLY A 82 26.65 12.79 4.22
C GLY A 82 25.14 13.04 4.35
N LYS A 83 24.28 12.05 4.03
CA LYS A 83 22.83 12.12 4.27
C LYS A 83 22.46 12.43 5.72
N SER A 84 23.24 11.93 6.69
CA SER A 84 23.00 12.20 8.12
C SER A 84 23.12 13.69 8.46
N GLU A 85 23.85 14.49 7.69
CA GLU A 85 23.96 15.93 7.93
C GLU A 85 22.64 16.65 7.67
N ILE A 86 21.90 16.24 6.63
CA ILE A 86 20.55 16.75 6.35
C ILE A 86 19.63 16.48 7.55
N LEU A 87 19.66 15.26 8.08
CA LEU A 87 18.83 14.86 9.23
C LEU A 87 19.18 15.68 10.48
N ILE A 88 20.47 15.81 10.80
CA ILE A 88 20.91 16.59 11.97
C ILE A 88 20.55 18.06 11.83
N GLN A 89 20.72 18.67 10.66
CA GLN A 89 20.31 20.05 10.43
C GLN A 89 18.78 20.22 10.49
N ARG A 90 17.99 19.29 9.94
CA ARG A 90 16.52 19.31 10.04
C ARG A 90 16.06 19.20 11.49
N CYS A 91 16.68 18.32 12.28
CA CYS A 91 16.41 18.18 13.71
C CYS A 91 16.83 19.43 14.49
N LEU A 92 17.98 20.03 14.17
CA LEU A 92 18.44 21.26 14.81
C LEU A 92 17.47 22.41 14.55
N TYR A 93 16.97 22.53 13.32
CA TYR A 93 15.97 23.53 12.96
C TYR A 93 14.64 23.29 13.67
N GLY A 94 14.13 22.05 13.63
CA GLY A 94 12.93 21.63 14.34
C GLY A 94 12.98 21.99 15.83
N LEU A 95 14.06 21.58 16.49
CA LEU A 95 14.23 21.77 17.92
C LEU A 95 14.37 23.25 18.31
N PHE A 96 15.18 24.04 17.59
CA PHE A 96 15.50 25.42 18.01
C PHE A 96 14.61 26.50 17.40
N LYS A 97 13.85 26.21 16.34
CA LYS A 97 13.05 27.21 15.60
C LYS A 97 11.57 26.86 15.47
N LEU A 98 11.23 25.59 15.41
CA LEU A 98 9.83 25.16 15.31
C LEU A 98 9.27 24.67 16.66
N ASP A 99 10.14 24.57 17.66
CA ASP A 99 9.84 24.03 19.00
C ASP A 99 9.22 22.62 18.94
N GLU A 100 9.68 21.80 17.98
CA GLU A 100 9.16 20.46 17.72
C GLU A 100 9.56 19.44 18.79
N THR A 101 8.68 18.46 18.99
CA THR A 101 8.98 17.17 19.64
C THR A 101 9.43 16.17 18.59
N ILE A 102 10.67 15.68 18.70
CA ILE A 102 11.35 14.91 17.65
C ILE A 102 11.77 13.52 18.17
N ILE A 103 11.51 12.48 17.38
CA ILE A 103 12.08 11.15 17.58
C ILE A 103 13.07 10.84 16.44
N TYR A 104 14.32 10.59 16.80
CA TYR A 104 15.36 10.11 15.89
C TYR A 104 15.62 8.62 16.14
N THR A 105 15.26 7.77 15.18
CA THR A 105 15.48 6.34 15.27
C THR A 105 16.54 5.86 14.30
N ALA A 106 17.33 4.89 14.73
CA ALA A 106 18.25 4.14 13.87
C ALA A 106 18.18 2.63 14.22
N GLN A 107 18.73 1.78 13.34
CA GLN A 107 18.76 0.33 13.57
C GLN A 107 19.54 -0.03 14.84
N ARG A 108 20.71 0.62 15.04
CA ARG A 108 21.62 0.31 16.15
C ARG A 108 21.75 1.53 17.07
N TRP A 109 21.81 1.29 18.38
CA TRP A 109 22.04 2.35 19.36
C TRP A 109 23.32 3.14 19.07
N LYS A 110 24.37 2.48 18.57
CA LYS A 110 25.62 3.16 18.18
C LYS A 110 25.36 4.29 17.16
N THR A 111 24.54 4.03 16.14
CA THR A 111 24.18 5.00 15.09
C THR A 111 23.39 6.18 15.67
N ALA A 112 22.34 5.90 16.46
CA ALA A 112 21.55 6.94 17.13
C ALA A 112 22.40 7.79 18.09
N ARG A 113 23.29 7.15 18.87
CA ARG A 113 24.23 7.83 19.76
C ARG A 113 25.21 8.73 19.01
N ASP A 114 25.68 8.30 17.84
CA ASP A 114 26.57 9.11 17.01
C ASP A 114 25.82 10.34 16.46
N GLY A 115 24.54 10.20 16.11
CA GLY A 115 23.64 11.33 15.81
C GLY A 115 23.51 12.32 16.97
N TRP A 116 23.22 11.83 18.18
CA TRP A 116 23.16 12.66 19.39
C TRP A 116 24.48 13.41 19.65
N LYS A 117 25.62 12.72 19.52
CA LYS A 117 26.95 13.32 19.70
C LYS A 117 27.23 14.44 18.69
N ARG A 118 26.87 14.24 17.42
CA ARG A 118 27.02 15.26 16.38
C ARG A 118 26.17 16.50 16.68
N MET A 119 24.91 16.30 17.03
CA MET A 119 24.01 17.40 17.41
C MET A 119 24.55 18.16 18.62
N MET A 120 24.99 17.45 19.66
CA MET A 120 25.59 18.07 20.85
C MET A 120 26.90 18.79 20.56
N ALA A 121 27.71 18.33 19.59
CA ALA A 121 28.92 19.03 19.17
C ALA A 121 28.57 20.40 18.55
N LEU A 122 27.58 20.44 17.65
CA LEU A 122 27.07 21.69 17.06
C LEU A 122 26.54 22.64 18.15
N ILE A 123 25.71 22.14 19.06
CA ILE A 123 25.14 22.92 20.16
C ILE A 123 26.24 23.47 21.08
N LYS A 124 27.20 22.63 21.51
CA LYS A 124 28.27 23.04 22.43
C LYS A 124 29.22 24.06 21.82
N SER A 125 29.42 24.01 20.50
CA SER A 125 30.28 24.96 19.80
C SER A 125 29.74 26.40 19.82
N ARG A 126 28.43 26.60 20.08
CA ARG A 126 27.78 27.91 20.05
C ARG A 126 27.15 28.27 21.40
N PRO A 127 27.65 29.30 22.11
CA PRO A 127 27.10 29.70 23.41
C PRO A 127 25.60 29.99 23.41
N TRP A 128 25.05 30.56 22.33
CA TRP A 128 23.64 30.91 22.22
C TRP A 128 22.71 29.70 22.01
N LEU A 129 23.20 28.59 21.45
CA LEU A 129 22.48 27.31 21.42
C LEU A 129 22.55 26.64 22.80
N ARG A 130 23.77 26.53 23.35
CA ARG A 130 24.02 25.87 24.65
C ARG A 130 23.18 26.45 25.78
N LYS A 131 23.00 27.78 25.82
CA LYS A 131 22.19 28.47 26.84
C LYS A 131 20.72 28.07 26.87
N ARG A 132 20.18 27.53 25.77
CA ARG A 132 18.77 27.11 25.67
C ARG A 132 18.55 25.66 26.09
N VAL A 133 19.60 24.87 26.29
CA VAL A 133 19.49 23.45 26.66
C VAL A 133 19.32 23.34 28.18
N VAL A 134 18.22 22.72 28.61
CA VAL A 134 17.93 22.45 30.04
C VAL A 134 18.31 21.04 30.47
N ARG A 135 18.20 20.07 29.55
CA ARG A 135 18.58 18.67 29.79
C ARG A 135 19.29 18.10 28.57
N ALA A 136 20.40 17.41 28.79
CA ALA A 136 21.11 16.67 27.76
C ALA A 136 21.72 15.41 28.38
N THR A 137 21.11 14.25 28.11
CA THR A 137 21.52 12.95 28.67
C THR A 137 21.74 11.95 27.55
N CYS A 138 22.67 11.02 27.73
CA CYS A 138 22.92 9.94 26.78
C CYS A 138 23.38 8.69 27.54
N SER A 139 22.45 7.81 27.86
CA SER A 139 22.65 6.65 28.73
C SER A 139 21.57 5.59 28.48
N GLN A 140 21.84 4.33 28.84
CA GLN A 140 20.85 3.24 28.82
C GLN A 140 20.12 3.03 27.47
N GLY A 141 20.78 3.33 26.35
CA GLY A 141 20.19 3.13 25.02
C GLY A 141 19.34 4.31 24.52
N GLU A 142 19.32 5.43 25.23
CA GLU A 142 18.59 6.63 24.84
C GLU A 142 19.43 7.91 24.99
N GLY A 143 19.24 8.85 24.07
CA GLY A 143 19.85 10.18 24.09
C GLY A 143 18.80 11.26 24.01
N ILE A 144 18.71 12.15 25.01
CA ILE A 144 17.70 13.20 25.06
C ILE A 144 18.38 14.57 25.03
N ILE A 145 17.77 15.53 24.33
CA ILE A 145 18.08 16.96 24.42
C ILE A 145 16.76 17.71 24.58
N GLU A 146 16.64 18.50 25.64
CA GLU A 146 15.45 19.29 25.97
C GLU A 146 15.82 20.76 26.09
N LEU A 147 14.99 21.63 25.51
CA LEU A 147 15.19 23.07 25.54
C LEU A 147 14.29 23.78 26.57
N THR A 148 14.65 25.02 26.90
CA THR A 148 13.84 25.91 27.75
C THR A 148 12.42 26.17 27.22
N SER A 149 12.17 25.94 25.92
CA SER A 149 10.83 26.07 25.32
C SER A 149 9.93 24.85 25.52
N GLY A 150 10.47 23.74 26.04
CA GLY A 150 9.79 22.44 26.10
C GLY A 150 10.04 21.55 24.88
N ALA A 151 10.60 22.11 23.80
CA ALA A 151 11.02 21.35 22.62
C ALA A 151 12.03 20.26 23.01
N THR A 152 11.86 19.06 22.46
CA THR A 152 12.66 17.90 22.85
C THR A 152 13.01 17.04 21.65
N ILE A 153 14.18 16.41 21.71
CA ILE A 153 14.56 15.34 20.78
C ILE A 153 15.05 14.13 21.56
N SER A 154 14.50 12.96 21.24
CA SER A 154 14.99 11.66 21.71
C SER A 154 15.65 10.89 20.55
N PHE A 155 16.84 10.35 20.81
CA PHE A 155 17.60 9.47 19.96
C PHE A 155 17.54 8.06 20.54
N GLY A 156 17.18 7.06 19.74
CA GLY A 156 17.06 5.68 20.21
C GLY A 156 17.06 4.63 19.11
N THR A 157 17.00 3.37 19.53
CA THR A 157 16.71 2.24 18.65
C THR A 157 15.21 2.15 18.33
N ARG A 158 14.85 1.39 17.31
CA ARG A 158 13.45 1.16 16.89
C ARG A 158 12.66 0.20 17.81
N SER A 159 12.90 0.25 19.13
CA SER A 159 12.16 -0.55 20.10
C SER A 159 10.86 0.15 20.52
N ASN A 160 9.86 -0.65 20.93
CA ASN A 160 8.54 -0.22 21.41
C ASN A 160 8.56 0.76 22.62
N ASP A 161 9.73 1.08 23.17
CA ASP A 161 9.89 1.97 24.33
C ASP A 161 10.51 3.33 23.99
N THR A 162 11.10 3.51 22.79
CA THR A 162 11.64 4.80 22.37
C THR A 162 10.49 5.78 22.11
N GLY A 163 10.35 6.79 22.96
CA GLY A 163 9.28 7.79 22.88
C GLY A 163 8.01 7.47 23.66
N ARG A 164 7.96 6.38 24.46
CA ARG A 164 6.85 6.19 25.41
C ARG A 164 6.82 7.34 26.42
N GLY A 165 5.71 8.09 26.42
CA GLY A 165 5.51 9.26 27.29
C GLY A 165 5.75 10.61 26.60
N LEU A 166 6.21 10.63 25.34
CA LEU A 166 6.15 11.84 24.52
C LEU A 166 4.74 11.99 23.95
N THR A 167 4.10 13.12 24.26
CA THR A 167 2.87 13.57 23.61
C THR A 167 3.22 14.53 22.47
N ASP A 168 2.39 14.60 21.44
CA ASP A 168 2.53 15.58 20.33
C ASP A 168 3.85 15.48 19.54
N VAL A 169 4.21 14.29 19.05
CA VAL A 169 5.44 14.11 18.25
C VAL A 169 5.27 14.67 16.84
N ASP A 170 5.94 15.78 16.55
CA ASP A 170 5.87 16.47 15.27
C ASP A 170 6.71 15.80 14.18
N LEU A 171 7.89 15.27 14.54
CA LEU A 171 8.85 14.73 13.58
C LEU A 171 9.38 13.36 13.99
N VAL A 172 9.31 12.40 13.06
CA VAL A 172 9.94 11.09 13.21
C VAL A 172 10.99 10.87 12.11
N ILE A 173 12.22 10.55 12.51
CA ILE A 173 13.32 10.21 11.60
C ILE A 173 13.58 8.70 11.67
N TYR A 174 13.59 8.06 10.51
CA TYR A 174 14.02 6.68 10.29
C TYR A 174 15.37 6.68 9.54
N ASP A 175 16.47 6.72 10.28
CA ASP A 175 17.83 6.57 9.73
C ASP A 175 18.16 5.08 9.55
N GLU A 176 18.84 4.74 8.46
CA GLU A 176 19.04 3.35 7.99
C GLU A 176 17.71 2.62 7.78
N ALA A 177 16.78 3.24 7.04
CA ALA A 177 15.41 2.75 6.82
C ALA A 177 15.33 1.36 6.14
N TYR A 178 16.40 0.85 5.52
CA TYR A 178 16.45 -0.49 4.91
C TYR A 178 16.15 -1.65 5.88
N ASN A 179 16.20 -1.42 7.20
CA ASN A 179 15.91 -2.45 8.21
C ASN A 179 14.69 -2.11 9.07
N LEU A 180 13.64 -1.58 8.48
CA LEU A 180 12.44 -1.12 9.20
C LEU A 180 11.30 -2.11 9.02
N THR A 181 10.68 -2.52 10.11
CA THR A 181 9.59 -3.52 10.09
C THR A 181 8.21 -2.85 10.04
N PRO A 182 7.18 -3.53 9.50
CA PRO A 182 5.80 -3.04 9.54
C PRO A 182 5.27 -2.79 10.97
N GLY A 183 5.72 -3.59 11.94
CA GLY A 183 5.37 -3.41 13.35
C GLY A 183 5.91 -2.10 13.93
N GLU A 184 7.15 -1.75 13.61
CA GLU A 184 7.78 -0.49 14.04
C GLU A 184 7.09 0.74 13.43
N ILE A 185 6.69 0.67 12.15
CA ILE A 185 5.87 1.70 11.51
C ILE A 185 4.53 1.85 12.22
N SER A 186 3.85 0.74 12.47
CA SER A 186 2.51 0.74 13.10
C SER A 186 2.58 1.35 14.50
N ALA A 187 3.58 0.98 15.29
CA ALA A 187 3.79 1.54 16.62
C ALA A 187 4.01 3.07 16.59
N MET A 188 4.79 3.57 15.63
CA MET A 188 5.09 5.01 15.51
C MET A 188 3.95 5.82 14.88
N SER A 189 3.10 5.19 14.07
CA SER A 189 1.99 5.88 13.38
C SER A 189 0.98 6.47 14.36
N PHE A 190 0.71 5.78 15.48
CA PHE A 190 -0.20 6.28 16.52
C PHE A 190 0.41 7.42 17.36
N VAL A 191 1.74 7.53 17.41
CA VAL A 191 2.45 8.54 18.21
C VAL A 191 2.30 9.95 17.61
N GLN A 192 2.15 10.06 16.29
CA GLN A 192 2.00 11.35 15.59
C GLN A 192 0.55 11.84 15.50
N MET A 193 -0.46 11.08 15.96
CA MET A 193 -1.89 11.41 15.78
C MET A 193 -2.30 12.76 16.39
N ALA A 194 -1.65 13.17 17.48
CA ALA A 194 -1.98 14.42 18.17
C ALA A 194 -1.28 15.65 17.55
N ALA A 195 -0.25 15.45 16.73
CA ALA A 195 0.51 16.54 16.11
C ALA A 195 -0.31 17.24 15.00
N LYS A 196 -0.23 18.57 14.93
CA LYS A 196 -1.01 19.38 13.97
C LYS A 196 -0.48 19.31 12.54
N ASN A 197 0.82 19.11 12.39
CA ASN A 197 1.50 19.07 11.10
C ASN A 197 2.65 18.03 11.12
N PRO A 198 2.33 16.73 11.28
CA PRO A 198 3.34 15.70 11.45
C PRO A 198 4.17 15.49 10.19
N GLN A 199 5.45 15.21 10.37
CA GLN A 199 6.38 14.84 9.31
C GLN A 199 7.12 13.55 9.66
N ARG A 200 7.40 12.73 8.65
CA ARG A 200 8.27 11.56 8.77
C ARG A 200 9.32 11.55 7.67
N ILE A 201 10.56 11.19 8.02
CA ILE A 201 11.68 11.18 7.08
C ILE A 201 12.37 9.82 7.12
N TYR A 202 12.38 9.15 5.96
CA TYR A 202 13.13 7.94 5.70
C TYR A 202 14.46 8.32 5.05
N ALA A 203 15.58 7.90 5.65
CA ALA A 203 16.90 8.11 5.08
C ALA A 203 17.69 6.81 5.10
N SER A 204 18.24 6.42 3.96
CA SER A 204 18.87 5.11 3.82
C SER A 204 19.88 5.05 2.68
N SER A 205 20.71 4.01 2.66
CA SER A 205 21.24 3.47 1.40
C SER A 205 20.20 2.53 0.76
N ALA A 206 20.46 2.10 -0.47
CA ALA A 206 19.61 1.15 -1.18
C ALA A 206 19.55 -0.21 -0.46
N VAL A 207 18.52 -1.01 -0.75
CA VAL A 207 18.34 -2.34 -0.13
C VAL A 207 19.24 -3.37 -0.80
N ASN A 208 19.65 -4.37 -0.02
CA ASN A 208 20.31 -5.60 -0.46
C ASN A 208 19.57 -6.75 0.22
N GLN A 209 18.80 -7.55 -0.50
CA GLN A 209 17.91 -8.55 0.11
C GLN A 209 18.66 -9.58 0.96
N ASP A 210 19.92 -9.88 0.61
CA ASP A 210 20.74 -10.85 1.33
C ASP A 210 21.17 -10.34 2.72
N GLU A 211 21.26 -9.02 2.89
CA GLU A 211 21.76 -8.37 4.12
C GLU A 211 20.66 -7.65 4.90
N HIS A 212 19.56 -7.29 4.22
CA HIS A 212 18.49 -6.44 4.71
C HIS A 212 17.14 -7.15 4.58
N PRO A 213 16.82 -8.12 5.46
CA PRO A 213 15.59 -8.91 5.38
C PRO A 213 14.31 -8.09 5.62
N ASN A 214 14.41 -6.89 6.21
CA ASN A 214 13.29 -5.99 6.47
C ASN A 214 13.23 -4.83 5.45
N GLY A 215 13.72 -5.04 4.23
CA GLY A 215 13.79 -4.01 3.19
C GLY A 215 12.44 -3.58 2.61
N GLU A 216 11.38 -4.36 2.86
CA GLU A 216 10.05 -4.19 2.25
C GLU A 216 9.42 -2.82 2.52
N VAL A 217 9.55 -2.28 3.74
CA VAL A 217 8.99 -0.97 4.08
C VAL A 217 9.65 0.14 3.25
N LEU A 218 10.98 0.11 3.14
CA LEU A 218 11.70 1.10 2.34
C LEU A 218 11.42 0.92 0.84
N ALA A 219 11.30 -0.33 0.38
CA ALA A 219 10.95 -0.62 -1.00
C ALA A 219 9.55 -0.07 -1.36
N SER A 220 8.57 -0.21 -0.46
CA SER A 220 7.22 0.35 -0.64
C SER A 220 7.23 1.88 -0.73
N VAL A 221 7.99 2.55 0.16
CA VAL A 221 8.15 4.01 0.12
C VAL A 221 8.87 4.45 -1.16
N ARG A 222 9.89 3.70 -1.60
CA ARG A 222 10.60 3.94 -2.86
C ARG A 222 9.64 3.88 -4.05
N GLN A 223 8.79 2.86 -4.11
CA GLN A 223 7.82 2.70 -5.20
C GLN A 223 6.81 3.86 -5.27
N ARG A 224 6.27 4.28 -4.13
CA ARG A 224 5.40 5.47 -4.04
C ARG A 224 6.12 6.73 -4.51
N GLY A 225 7.41 6.84 -4.19
CA GLY A 225 8.27 7.93 -4.65
C GLY A 225 8.49 7.91 -6.17
N LEU A 226 8.73 6.74 -6.75
CA LEU A 226 8.84 6.56 -8.21
C LEU A 226 7.52 6.85 -8.93
N LYS A 227 6.37 6.56 -8.30
CA LYS A 227 5.03 6.91 -8.77
C LYS A 227 4.65 8.39 -8.53
N GLN A 228 5.56 9.18 -7.96
CA GLN A 228 5.37 10.60 -7.64
C GLN A 228 4.13 10.87 -6.77
N GLU A 229 3.92 10.07 -5.73
CA GLU A 229 2.78 10.24 -4.82
C GLU A 229 2.70 11.67 -4.24
N PRO A 230 1.53 12.35 -4.30
CA PRO A 230 1.34 13.65 -3.68
C PRO A 230 1.62 13.62 -2.18
N GLY A 231 2.40 14.59 -1.69
CA GLY A 231 2.78 14.67 -0.27
C GLY A 231 4.00 13.82 0.13
N LEU A 232 4.63 13.15 -0.83
CA LEU A 232 5.89 12.43 -0.66
C LEU A 232 7.04 13.11 -1.43
N TYR A 233 8.01 13.65 -0.69
CA TYR A 233 9.30 14.02 -1.27
C TYR A 233 10.15 12.76 -1.42
N PHE A 234 10.65 12.49 -2.61
CA PHE A 234 11.52 11.35 -2.90
C PHE A 234 12.74 11.80 -3.68
N ALA A 235 13.93 11.47 -3.19
CA ALA A 235 15.17 11.64 -3.94
C ALA A 235 16.04 10.39 -3.80
N GLU A 236 16.35 9.78 -4.94
CA GLU A 236 17.22 8.62 -5.04
C GLU A 236 18.44 8.93 -5.91
N TYR A 237 19.61 8.75 -5.31
CA TYR A 237 20.90 8.86 -6.00
C TYR A 237 21.40 7.45 -6.30
N MET A 238 21.51 7.12 -7.59
CA MET A 238 22.03 5.85 -8.05
C MET A 238 22.67 5.99 -9.43
N ALA A 239 23.65 5.13 -9.74
CA ALA A 239 24.15 4.97 -11.09
C ALA A 239 23.12 4.22 -11.95
N ALA A 240 22.85 4.72 -13.15
CA ALA A 240 22.00 4.03 -14.12
C ALA A 240 22.53 2.62 -14.42
N GLU A 241 21.66 1.64 -14.65
CA GLU A 241 22.03 0.22 -14.83
C GLU A 241 23.08 0.00 -15.92
N GLY A 242 23.00 0.75 -17.02
CA GLY A 242 23.93 0.64 -18.16
C GLY A 242 25.32 1.22 -17.93
N MET A 243 25.59 1.92 -16.82
CA MET A 243 26.91 2.51 -16.58
C MET A 243 27.93 1.46 -16.07
N PRO A 244 29.18 1.44 -16.55
CA PRO A 244 30.18 0.47 -16.08
C PRO A 244 30.51 0.65 -14.58
N ARG A 245 30.54 -0.45 -13.81
CA ARG A 245 30.82 -0.41 -12.36
C ARG A 245 32.16 0.25 -12.02
N ASP A 246 33.15 0.04 -12.87
CA ASP A 246 34.56 0.39 -12.70
C ASP A 246 34.95 1.73 -13.32
N SER A 247 33.97 2.52 -13.78
CA SER A 247 34.21 3.86 -14.31
C SER A 247 34.07 4.94 -13.24
N GLU A 248 35.02 5.88 -13.18
CA GLU A 248 34.95 7.05 -12.30
C GLU A 248 33.70 7.91 -12.58
N GLU A 249 33.27 7.98 -13.84
CA GLU A 249 32.05 8.69 -14.24
C GLU A 249 30.81 8.11 -13.54
N THR A 250 30.74 6.78 -13.42
CA THR A 250 29.67 6.08 -12.70
C THR A 250 29.65 6.45 -11.22
N TRP A 251 30.83 6.55 -10.61
CA TRP A 251 30.95 6.90 -9.19
C TRP A 251 30.54 8.34 -8.94
N ARG A 252 31.00 9.27 -9.79
CA ARG A 252 30.59 10.69 -9.78
C ARG A 252 29.09 10.85 -9.99
N TYR A 253 28.51 10.05 -10.87
CA TYR A 253 27.07 10.07 -11.14
C TYR A 253 26.24 9.63 -9.93
N ALA A 254 26.64 8.53 -9.28
CA ALA A 254 25.90 7.97 -8.15
C ALA A 254 26.09 8.76 -6.84
N ASN A 255 27.26 9.37 -6.63
CA ASN A 255 27.65 9.95 -5.34
C ASN A 255 27.63 11.47 -5.40
N PRO A 256 26.60 12.14 -4.86
CA PRO A 256 26.51 13.60 -4.91
C PRO A 256 27.62 14.31 -4.13
N SER A 257 28.33 13.62 -3.22
CA SER A 257 29.44 14.21 -2.44
C SER A 257 30.82 13.80 -2.94
N TYR A 258 30.89 13.24 -4.15
CA TYR A 258 32.14 12.81 -4.76
C TYR A 258 33.10 13.99 -4.94
N GLY A 259 34.36 13.78 -4.56
CA GLY A 259 35.43 14.78 -4.52
C GLY A 259 35.56 15.52 -3.18
N VAL A 260 34.56 15.42 -2.29
CA VAL A 260 34.62 15.99 -0.92
C VAL A 260 34.72 14.88 0.12
N ILE A 261 33.82 13.89 0.08
CA ILE A 261 33.83 12.77 1.02
C ILE A 261 34.49 11.54 0.39
N GLN A 262 33.97 11.11 -0.77
CA GLN A 262 34.54 10.02 -1.56
C GLN A 262 35.57 10.54 -2.57
N THR A 263 36.57 9.72 -2.86
CA THR A 263 37.57 9.93 -3.91
C THR A 263 37.70 8.66 -4.75
N ASP A 264 38.22 8.77 -5.96
CA ASP A 264 38.58 7.64 -6.83
C ASP A 264 39.40 6.58 -6.08
N GLU A 265 40.46 6.98 -5.37
CA GLU A 265 41.33 6.07 -4.63
C GLU A 265 40.57 5.23 -3.59
N LYS A 266 39.64 5.85 -2.85
CA LYS A 266 38.85 5.17 -1.82
C LYS A 266 37.86 4.18 -2.43
N ILE A 267 37.19 4.59 -3.52
CA ILE A 267 36.21 3.72 -4.18
C ILE A 267 36.91 2.54 -4.87
N LEU A 268 38.06 2.77 -5.50
CA LEU A 268 38.90 1.73 -6.08
C LEU A 268 39.36 0.72 -5.03
N ASP A 269 39.80 1.19 -3.85
CA ASP A 269 40.19 0.29 -2.74
C ASP A 269 39.01 -0.58 -2.27
N ILE A 270 37.83 0.01 -2.08
CA ILE A 270 36.61 -0.74 -1.73
C ILE A 270 36.30 -1.78 -2.82
N MET A 271 36.36 -1.40 -4.10
CA MET A 271 36.07 -2.30 -5.22
C MET A 271 37.02 -3.49 -5.28
N LYS A 272 38.32 -3.28 -5.02
CA LYS A 272 39.33 -4.36 -4.95
C LYS A 272 39.06 -5.33 -3.81
N ASN A 273 38.66 -4.81 -2.65
CA ASN A 273 38.33 -5.62 -1.47
C ASN A 273 37.00 -6.38 -1.61
N LEU A 274 36.12 -5.95 -2.51
CA LEU A 274 34.80 -6.54 -2.77
C LEU A 274 34.73 -7.31 -4.10
N ALA A 275 35.80 -8.04 -4.44
CA ALA A 275 35.91 -8.73 -5.74
C ALA A 275 35.03 -9.99 -5.89
N THR A 276 34.49 -10.56 -4.81
CA THR A 276 33.62 -11.76 -4.85
C THR A 276 32.25 -11.43 -5.48
N PRO A 277 31.47 -12.41 -5.97
CA PRO A 277 30.12 -12.14 -6.48
C PRO A 277 29.22 -11.39 -5.49
N ALA A 278 29.20 -11.82 -4.22
CA ALA A 278 28.48 -11.13 -3.14
C ALA A 278 29.06 -9.74 -2.85
N GLY A 279 30.40 -9.62 -2.86
CA GLY A 279 31.09 -8.33 -2.71
C GLY A 279 30.72 -7.34 -3.81
N ARG A 280 30.64 -7.76 -5.06
CA ARG A 280 30.25 -6.90 -6.20
C ARG A 280 28.82 -6.41 -6.06
N LYS A 281 27.90 -7.26 -5.59
CA LYS A 281 26.53 -6.86 -5.25
C LYS A 281 26.53 -5.82 -4.12
N GLY A 282 27.29 -6.05 -3.05
CA GLY A 282 27.46 -5.08 -1.96
C GLY A 282 28.04 -3.74 -2.45
N PHE A 283 29.00 -3.77 -3.37
CA PHE A 283 29.54 -2.56 -4.00
C PHE A 283 28.49 -1.81 -4.82
N ASP A 284 27.72 -2.52 -5.65
CA ASP A 284 26.64 -1.93 -6.45
C ASP A 284 25.60 -1.24 -5.56
N VAL A 285 25.20 -1.87 -4.45
CA VAL A 285 24.24 -1.30 -3.50
C VAL A 285 24.83 -0.11 -2.75
N GLU A 286 25.99 -0.27 -2.12
CA GLU A 286 26.50 0.71 -1.15
C GLU A 286 27.28 1.86 -1.79
N ALA A 287 27.99 1.62 -2.90
CA ALA A 287 28.78 2.64 -3.60
C ALA A 287 28.07 3.23 -4.81
N LEU A 288 27.22 2.45 -5.49
CA LEU A 288 26.52 2.91 -6.71
C LEU A 288 25.02 3.16 -6.49
N GLY A 289 24.45 2.81 -5.34
CA GLY A 289 23.02 2.97 -5.08
C GLY A 289 22.12 2.03 -5.90
N ARG A 290 22.70 1.03 -6.58
CA ARG A 290 21.96 0.03 -7.34
C ARG A 290 21.45 -1.04 -6.38
N GLY A 291 20.28 -0.76 -5.81
CA GLY A 291 19.64 -1.67 -4.88
C GLY A 291 19.21 -2.98 -5.52
N ASP A 292 19.30 -4.04 -4.72
CA ASP A 292 18.54 -5.27 -4.92
C ASP A 292 17.29 -5.15 -4.05
N TRP A 293 16.19 -4.74 -4.66
CA TRP A 293 14.95 -4.42 -3.97
C TRP A 293 14.07 -5.66 -3.88
N PRO A 294 13.48 -5.98 -2.70
CA PRO A 294 12.46 -7.01 -2.62
C PRO A 294 11.32 -6.63 -3.55
N ALA A 295 10.70 -7.65 -4.15
CA ALA A 295 9.45 -7.45 -4.84
C ALA A 295 8.48 -6.86 -3.82
N THR A 296 8.14 -5.59 -4.02
CA THR A 296 7.01 -5.00 -3.33
C THR A 296 5.81 -5.54 -4.07
N ASP A 297 5.05 -6.41 -3.40
CA ASP A 297 3.74 -6.89 -3.85
C ASP A 297 2.76 -5.70 -3.84
N ASP A 298 3.00 -4.82 -4.79
CA ASP A 298 2.28 -3.59 -5.09
C ASP A 298 1.80 -3.67 -6.55
N LYS A 299 1.82 -4.89 -7.11
CA LYS A 299 0.61 -5.39 -7.73
C LYS A 299 -0.32 -5.65 -6.53
N ALA A 300 -1.31 -4.79 -6.31
CA ALA A 300 -2.61 -5.40 -6.05
C ALA A 300 -2.72 -6.42 -7.17
N GLU A 301 -2.64 -7.68 -6.82
CA GLU A 301 -2.71 -8.75 -7.77
C GLU A 301 -4.12 -8.54 -8.36
N THR A 302 -4.19 -7.86 -9.51
CA THR A 302 -5.46 -7.48 -10.12
C THR A 302 -5.96 -8.70 -10.86
N TRP A 303 -7.27 -8.84 -11.02
CA TRP A 303 -7.84 -10.00 -11.73
C TRP A 303 -7.52 -11.33 -11.03
N GLN A 304 -7.63 -11.35 -9.69
CA GLN A 304 -7.36 -12.55 -8.87
C GLN A 304 -8.46 -13.60 -8.89
N ILE A 305 -9.67 -13.15 -9.23
CA ILE A 305 -10.84 -14.01 -9.26
C ILE A 305 -10.87 -14.80 -10.56
N VAL A 306 -10.75 -14.10 -11.69
CA VAL A 306 -10.72 -14.64 -13.07
C VAL A 306 -9.72 -13.84 -13.91
N ALA A 307 -9.20 -14.44 -14.97
CA ALA A 307 -8.30 -13.75 -15.90
C ALA A 307 -9.04 -12.66 -16.72
N GLU A 308 -8.35 -11.55 -17.01
CA GLU A 308 -8.92 -10.40 -17.73
C GLU A 308 -9.38 -10.76 -19.15
N ASP A 309 -8.57 -11.54 -19.85
CA ASP A 309 -8.81 -11.97 -21.22
C ASP A 309 -10.01 -12.92 -21.31
N HIS A 310 -10.16 -13.84 -20.35
CA HIS A 310 -11.35 -14.68 -20.22
C HIS A 310 -12.60 -13.81 -20.05
N TRP A 311 -12.63 -12.93 -19.04
CA TRP A 311 -13.79 -12.07 -18.80
C TRP A 311 -14.10 -11.17 -20.01
N SER A 312 -13.10 -10.50 -20.56
CA SER A 312 -13.28 -9.59 -21.70
C SER A 312 -13.78 -10.32 -22.96
N GLY A 313 -13.54 -11.63 -23.07
CA GLY A 313 -14.05 -12.49 -24.14
C GLY A 313 -15.54 -12.85 -24.03
N LEU A 314 -16.19 -12.59 -22.88
CA LEU A 314 -17.59 -12.96 -22.60
C LEU A 314 -18.59 -11.82 -22.85
N LEU A 315 -18.19 -10.80 -23.61
CA LEU A 315 -19.02 -9.65 -23.93
C LEU A 315 -20.20 -10.04 -24.83
N ASP A 316 -21.40 -9.71 -24.39
CA ASP A 316 -22.65 -9.78 -25.16
C ASP A 316 -23.50 -8.54 -24.86
N TYR A 317 -23.58 -7.61 -25.82
CA TYR A 317 -24.28 -6.34 -25.65
C TYR A 317 -25.79 -6.44 -25.85
N ALA A 318 -26.28 -7.53 -26.44
CA ALA A 318 -27.69 -7.71 -26.76
C ALA A 318 -28.10 -9.19 -26.62
N PRO A 319 -27.99 -9.77 -25.41
CA PRO A 319 -28.31 -11.17 -25.18
C PRO A 319 -29.82 -11.39 -25.27
N ASP A 320 -30.22 -12.49 -25.92
CA ASP A 320 -31.60 -12.96 -25.93
C ASP A 320 -31.88 -13.78 -24.65
N LEU A 321 -32.64 -13.19 -23.73
CA LEU A 321 -32.87 -13.74 -22.39
C LEU A 321 -34.16 -14.57 -22.29
N ILE A 322 -34.09 -15.70 -21.58
CA ILE A 322 -35.22 -16.62 -21.35
C ILE A 322 -35.32 -17.05 -19.88
N GLY A 323 -36.45 -17.67 -19.52
CA GLY A 323 -36.65 -18.22 -18.18
C GLY A 323 -36.88 -17.17 -17.10
N THR A 324 -36.66 -17.56 -15.84
CA THR A 324 -36.81 -16.70 -14.65
C THR A 324 -35.51 -15.94 -14.35
N THR A 325 -35.56 -15.04 -13.36
CA THR A 325 -34.41 -14.22 -12.93
C THR A 325 -34.02 -14.55 -11.49
N GLY A 326 -32.73 -14.77 -11.25
CA GLY A 326 -32.17 -14.79 -9.90
C GLY A 326 -31.66 -13.40 -9.51
N ILE A 327 -31.92 -12.96 -8.27
CA ILE A 327 -31.46 -11.66 -7.75
C ILE A 327 -30.47 -11.86 -6.62
N GLY A 328 -29.34 -11.16 -6.70
CA GLY A 328 -28.30 -11.14 -5.67
C GLY A 328 -28.16 -9.76 -5.04
N VAL A 329 -28.02 -9.73 -3.72
CA VAL A 329 -27.90 -8.51 -2.91
C VAL A 329 -26.63 -8.57 -2.07
N ALA A 330 -25.76 -7.57 -2.23
CA ALA A 330 -24.54 -7.43 -1.44
C ALA A 330 -24.37 -6.00 -0.90
N ARG A 331 -23.53 -5.86 0.12
CA ARG A 331 -23.20 -4.55 0.72
C ARG A 331 -21.77 -4.52 1.23
N VAL A 332 -21.01 -3.52 0.80
CA VAL A 332 -19.67 -3.21 1.30
C VAL A 332 -19.65 -1.76 1.77
N GLY A 333 -19.34 -1.53 3.06
CA GLY A 333 -19.46 -0.21 3.67
C GLY A 333 -20.90 0.33 3.58
N SER A 334 -21.06 1.50 2.96
CA SER A 334 -22.38 2.12 2.69
C SER A 334 -22.95 1.80 1.31
N GLN A 335 -22.18 1.14 0.45
CA GLN A 335 -22.57 0.83 -0.93
C GLN A 335 -23.36 -0.48 -0.97
N TRP A 336 -24.57 -0.42 -1.51
CA TRP A 336 -25.36 -1.60 -1.86
C TRP A 336 -25.13 -1.98 -3.32
N ALA A 337 -25.26 -3.26 -3.62
CA ALA A 337 -25.31 -3.77 -4.98
C ALA A 337 -26.48 -4.75 -5.13
N ILE A 338 -27.29 -4.55 -6.16
CA ILE A 338 -28.37 -5.45 -6.56
C ILE A 338 -28.08 -5.88 -7.99
N ALA A 339 -27.86 -7.17 -8.19
CA ALA A 339 -27.55 -7.77 -9.48
C ALA A 339 -28.59 -8.82 -9.85
N ALA A 340 -28.70 -9.09 -11.15
CA ALA A 340 -29.58 -10.07 -11.73
C ALA A 340 -28.79 -11.09 -12.56
N ALA A 341 -29.27 -12.34 -12.57
CA ALA A 341 -28.78 -13.39 -13.44
C ALA A 341 -29.96 -14.07 -14.15
N ARG A 342 -29.81 -14.37 -15.45
CA ARG A 342 -30.84 -15.02 -16.26
C ARG A 342 -30.23 -15.89 -17.35
N ARG A 343 -30.93 -16.95 -17.77
CA ARG A 343 -30.53 -17.79 -18.89
C ARG A 343 -30.65 -17.04 -20.21
N THR A 344 -29.74 -17.33 -21.12
CA THR A 344 -29.80 -16.93 -22.54
C THR A 344 -30.37 -18.07 -23.37
N VAL A 345 -30.82 -17.80 -24.59
CA VAL A 345 -31.30 -18.83 -25.53
C VAL A 345 -30.23 -19.86 -25.92
N ASP A 346 -28.95 -19.49 -25.80
CA ASP A 346 -27.79 -20.36 -26.02
C ASP A 346 -27.24 -20.97 -24.71
N GLU A 347 -28.09 -21.06 -23.68
CA GLU A 347 -27.85 -21.74 -22.41
C GLU A 347 -26.76 -21.13 -21.50
N ARG A 348 -26.12 -20.03 -21.91
CA ARG A 348 -25.25 -19.20 -21.04
C ARG A 348 -26.06 -18.48 -19.96
N ILE A 349 -25.38 -18.01 -18.93
CA ILE A 349 -25.92 -17.19 -17.83
C ILE A 349 -25.52 -15.73 -18.07
N HIS A 350 -26.49 -14.90 -18.38
CA HIS A 350 -26.29 -13.46 -18.46
C HIS A 350 -26.35 -12.83 -17.07
N VAL A 351 -25.37 -12.00 -16.72
CA VAL A 351 -25.27 -11.34 -15.40
C VAL A 351 -25.06 -9.84 -15.51
N GLU A 352 -25.82 -9.07 -14.73
CA GLU A 352 -25.78 -7.61 -14.76
C GLU A 352 -26.01 -7.01 -13.37
N VAL A 353 -25.35 -5.89 -13.07
CA VAL A 353 -25.67 -5.07 -11.89
C VAL A 353 -26.75 -4.07 -12.29
N GLY A 354 -27.92 -4.17 -11.65
CA GLY A 354 -29.02 -3.25 -11.89
C GLY A 354 -28.92 -1.97 -11.08
N TYR A 355 -28.53 -2.07 -9.80
CA TYR A 355 -28.53 -0.93 -8.90
C TYR A 355 -27.29 -0.90 -7.99
N LEU A 356 -26.68 0.28 -7.86
CA LEU A 356 -25.59 0.58 -6.93
C LEU A 356 -25.91 1.77 -6.02
N PRO A 357 -26.95 1.70 -5.16
CA PRO A 357 -27.34 2.83 -4.33
C PRO A 357 -26.54 2.92 -3.03
N ILE A 358 -26.35 4.15 -2.55
CA ILE A 358 -26.02 4.45 -1.15
C ILE A 358 -27.32 4.91 -0.50
N ALA A 359 -28.00 4.02 0.21
CA ALA A 359 -29.29 4.32 0.81
C ALA A 359 -29.51 3.60 2.16
N PRO A 360 -30.39 4.15 3.02
CA PRO A 360 -30.85 3.48 4.23
C PRO A 360 -31.57 2.15 3.94
N ASN A 361 -31.54 1.23 4.91
CA ASN A 361 -32.14 -0.09 4.80
C ASN A 361 -33.61 -0.10 4.31
N PRO A 362 -34.52 0.78 4.79
CA PRO A 362 -35.92 0.78 4.33
C PRO A 362 -36.08 1.13 2.84
N GLU A 363 -35.23 2.00 2.30
CA GLU A 363 -35.29 2.38 0.88
C GLU A 363 -34.81 1.24 -0.02
N ILE A 364 -33.81 0.47 0.43
CA ILE A 364 -33.35 -0.74 -0.26
C ILE A 364 -34.44 -1.81 -0.29
N VAL A 365 -35.15 -2.00 0.81
CA VAL A 365 -36.28 -2.96 0.88
C VAL A 365 -37.42 -2.51 -0.03
N ALA A 366 -37.74 -1.22 -0.06
CA ALA A 366 -38.74 -0.68 -1.00
C ALA A 366 -38.30 -0.85 -2.46
N LEU A 367 -37.01 -0.74 -2.76
CA LEU A 367 -36.47 -1.04 -4.09
C LEU A 367 -36.60 -2.52 -4.43
N LEU A 368 -36.23 -3.42 -3.52
CA LEU A 368 -36.36 -4.87 -3.70
C LEU A 368 -37.82 -5.31 -3.85
N ALA A 369 -38.76 -4.69 -3.13
CA ALA A 369 -40.19 -4.93 -3.31
C ALA A 369 -40.68 -4.55 -4.71
N ARG A 370 -40.24 -3.40 -5.24
CA ARG A 370 -40.54 -3.04 -6.64
C ARG A 370 -39.92 -4.00 -7.65
N VAL A 371 -38.75 -4.55 -7.35
CA VAL A 371 -38.11 -5.57 -8.20
C VAL A 371 -38.92 -6.87 -8.14
N ASP A 372 -39.29 -7.33 -6.94
CA ASP A 372 -40.11 -8.53 -6.73
C ASP A 372 -41.44 -8.44 -7.48
N ASP A 373 -42.17 -7.34 -7.32
CA ASP A 373 -43.45 -7.07 -8.00
C ASP A 373 -43.31 -7.00 -9.53
N ALA A 374 -42.18 -6.51 -10.05
CA ALA A 374 -42.01 -6.24 -11.47
C ALA A 374 -41.55 -7.46 -12.28
N ILE A 375 -40.72 -8.33 -11.68
CA ILE A 375 -40.08 -9.43 -12.42
C ILE A 375 -40.26 -10.81 -11.80
N GLU A 376 -40.89 -10.91 -10.62
CA GLU A 376 -41.18 -12.17 -9.90
C GLU A 376 -39.98 -13.14 -9.92
N PRO A 377 -38.84 -12.75 -9.32
CA PRO A 377 -37.61 -13.51 -9.42
C PRO A 377 -37.77 -14.88 -8.74
N CYS A 378 -37.06 -15.90 -9.23
CA CYS A 378 -37.10 -17.23 -8.60
C CYS A 378 -36.51 -17.24 -7.19
N ALA A 379 -35.64 -16.27 -6.88
CA ALA A 379 -35.11 -16.02 -5.55
C ALA A 379 -34.44 -14.63 -5.46
N ILE A 380 -34.52 -14.02 -4.27
CA ILE A 380 -33.70 -12.89 -3.85
C ILE A 380 -32.74 -13.38 -2.77
N ALA A 381 -31.44 -13.31 -3.04
CA ALA A 381 -30.40 -13.92 -2.22
C ALA A 381 -29.38 -12.93 -1.67
N THR A 382 -28.86 -13.22 -0.48
CA THR A 382 -27.67 -12.58 0.12
C THR A 382 -26.78 -13.63 0.78
N ASP A 383 -25.53 -13.28 1.08
CA ASP A 383 -24.72 -14.09 1.99
C ASP A 383 -25.08 -13.85 3.46
N SER A 384 -25.13 -14.91 4.28
CA SER A 384 -25.47 -14.81 5.71
C SER A 384 -24.46 -14.02 6.54
N ARG A 385 -23.21 -13.89 6.07
CA ARG A 385 -22.15 -13.07 6.67
C ARG A 385 -22.03 -11.69 6.01
N SER A 386 -22.78 -11.42 4.95
CA SER A 386 -22.82 -10.10 4.32
C SER A 386 -23.50 -9.08 5.24
N PRO A 387 -22.99 -7.83 5.32
CA PRO A 387 -23.71 -6.73 5.95
C PRO A 387 -25.12 -6.51 5.38
N ALA A 388 -25.39 -6.98 4.17
CA ALA A 388 -26.72 -6.93 3.56
C ALA A 388 -27.77 -7.74 4.31
N ALA A 389 -27.40 -8.81 5.03
CA ALA A 389 -28.33 -9.68 5.75
C ALA A 389 -29.18 -8.94 6.82
N VAL A 390 -28.77 -7.73 7.23
CA VAL A 390 -29.50 -6.88 8.18
C VAL A 390 -30.90 -6.50 7.72
N ILE A 391 -31.21 -6.56 6.41
CA ILE A 391 -32.54 -6.21 5.90
C ILE A 391 -33.56 -7.33 6.02
N GLU A 392 -33.16 -8.54 6.44
CA GLU A 392 -34.05 -9.71 6.53
C GLU A 392 -35.35 -9.43 7.32
N PRO A 393 -35.33 -8.78 8.52
CA PRO A 393 -36.58 -8.51 9.23
C PRO A 393 -37.51 -7.56 8.48
N LEU A 394 -36.94 -6.60 7.73
CA LEU A 394 -37.70 -5.64 6.94
C LEU A 394 -38.27 -6.30 5.68
N MET A 395 -37.49 -7.16 5.00
CA MET A 395 -37.96 -7.98 3.88
C MET A 395 -39.12 -8.88 4.29
N LYS A 396 -39.01 -9.54 5.45
CA LYS A 396 -40.09 -10.36 6.01
C LYS A 396 -41.36 -9.55 6.31
N THR A 397 -41.21 -8.31 6.79
CA THR A 397 -42.34 -7.41 7.02
C THR A 397 -43.00 -6.99 5.71
N ALA A 398 -42.21 -6.86 4.63
CA ALA A 398 -42.69 -6.60 3.28
C ALA A 398 -43.27 -7.85 2.58
N GLY A 399 -43.25 -9.02 3.22
CA GLY A 399 -43.76 -10.28 2.65
C GLY A 399 -42.80 -10.99 1.70
N ILE A 400 -41.53 -10.56 1.64
CA ILE A 400 -40.53 -11.06 0.69
C ILE A 400 -39.53 -11.97 1.43
N GLU A 401 -39.31 -13.16 0.89
CA GLU A 401 -38.32 -14.09 1.43
C GLU A 401 -36.90 -13.72 0.97
N LEU A 402 -36.01 -13.44 1.92
CA LEU A 402 -34.59 -13.24 1.65
C LEU A 402 -33.83 -14.56 1.89
N ILE A 403 -33.39 -15.19 0.80
CA ILE A 403 -32.59 -16.40 0.86
C ILE A 403 -31.17 -16.06 1.32
N LYS A 404 -30.64 -16.82 2.29
CA LYS A 404 -29.27 -16.61 2.80
C LYS A 404 -28.39 -17.81 2.52
N SER A 405 -27.25 -17.60 1.86
CA SER A 405 -26.23 -18.64 1.71
C SER A 405 -25.52 -18.92 3.04
N THR A 406 -25.20 -20.19 3.26
CA THR A 406 -24.23 -20.61 4.29
C THR A 406 -22.80 -20.33 3.83
N THR A 407 -21.84 -20.34 4.76
CA THR A 407 -20.42 -20.16 4.41
C THR A 407 -19.89 -21.21 3.43
N ASN A 408 -20.37 -22.46 3.51
CA ASN A 408 -20.00 -23.50 2.55
C ASN A 408 -20.59 -23.22 1.16
N GLN A 409 -21.85 -22.79 1.08
CA GLN A 409 -22.46 -22.38 -0.19
C GLN A 409 -21.77 -21.15 -0.76
N ALA A 410 -21.31 -20.22 0.08
CA ALA A 410 -20.58 -19.04 -0.35
C ALA A 410 -19.25 -19.38 -1.04
N ALA A 411 -18.51 -20.34 -0.49
CA ALA A 411 -17.30 -20.84 -1.13
C ALA A 411 -17.60 -21.54 -2.46
N LEU A 412 -18.62 -22.42 -2.48
CA LEU A 412 -19.04 -23.13 -3.69
C LEU A 412 -19.52 -22.19 -4.80
N MET A 413 -20.28 -21.14 -4.49
CA MET A 413 -20.74 -20.18 -5.49
C MET A 413 -19.59 -19.33 -6.04
N CYS A 414 -18.58 -19.01 -5.22
CA CYS A 414 -17.38 -18.29 -5.68
C CYS A 414 -16.58 -19.15 -6.65
N ALA A 415 -16.31 -20.41 -6.29
CA ALA A 415 -15.63 -21.37 -7.16
C ALA A 415 -16.41 -21.60 -8.46
N GLY A 416 -17.70 -21.91 -8.37
CA GLY A 416 -18.52 -22.17 -9.56
C GLY A 416 -18.70 -20.94 -10.47
N PHE A 417 -18.58 -19.71 -9.94
CA PHE A 417 -18.56 -18.52 -10.80
C PHE A 417 -17.29 -18.46 -11.64
N VAL A 418 -16.13 -18.81 -11.05
CA VAL A 418 -14.86 -18.89 -11.78
C VAL A 418 -14.93 -19.98 -12.85
N ASP A 419 -15.41 -21.17 -12.49
CA ASP A 419 -15.56 -22.29 -13.43
C ASP A 419 -16.41 -21.87 -14.65
N ASP A 420 -17.57 -21.24 -14.43
CA ASP A 420 -18.43 -20.78 -15.53
C ASP A 420 -17.82 -19.66 -16.38
N VAL A 421 -16.96 -18.81 -15.82
CA VAL A 421 -16.22 -17.80 -16.61
C VAL A 421 -15.16 -18.50 -17.47
N GLU A 422 -14.42 -19.45 -16.91
CA GLU A 422 -13.40 -20.21 -17.63
C GLU A 422 -13.99 -21.10 -18.73
N ASP A 423 -15.15 -21.70 -18.48
CA ASP A 423 -15.89 -22.53 -19.44
C ASP A 423 -16.70 -21.71 -20.47
N GLY A 424 -16.73 -20.38 -20.35
CA GLY A 424 -17.46 -19.50 -21.25
C GLY A 424 -18.99 -19.60 -21.14
N LEU A 425 -19.48 -20.05 -19.98
CA LEU A 425 -20.90 -20.23 -19.68
C LEU A 425 -21.56 -18.94 -19.16
N ILE A 426 -20.80 -17.86 -18.93
CA ILE A 426 -21.32 -16.55 -18.53
C ILE A 426 -21.25 -15.56 -19.70
N CYS A 427 -22.15 -14.59 -19.73
CA CYS A 427 -22.02 -13.41 -20.57
C CYS A 427 -22.44 -12.11 -19.85
N HIS A 428 -21.95 -10.97 -20.31
CA HIS A 428 -22.24 -9.66 -19.72
C HIS A 428 -22.11 -8.52 -20.75
N THR A 429 -22.70 -7.36 -20.47
CA THR A 429 -22.64 -6.15 -21.32
C THR A 429 -21.36 -5.32 -21.14
N GLY A 430 -20.50 -5.68 -20.18
CA GLY A 430 -19.21 -5.02 -19.96
C GLY A 430 -19.27 -3.83 -19.02
N GLN A 431 -20.17 -3.88 -18.03
CA GLN A 431 -20.36 -2.79 -17.07
C GLN A 431 -19.04 -2.40 -16.37
N PRO A 432 -18.69 -1.10 -16.35
CA PRO A 432 -17.46 -0.62 -15.69
C PRO A 432 -17.38 -0.99 -14.20
N SER A 433 -18.52 -1.07 -13.52
CA SER A 433 -18.62 -1.48 -12.11
C SER A 433 -18.16 -2.92 -11.88
N LEU A 434 -18.53 -3.84 -12.77
CA LEU A 434 -18.11 -5.25 -12.69
C LEU A 434 -16.64 -5.42 -13.07
N ARG A 435 -16.17 -4.68 -14.10
CA ARG A 435 -14.74 -4.66 -14.45
C ARG A 435 -13.90 -4.18 -13.27
N HIS A 436 -14.27 -3.06 -12.65
CA HIS A 436 -13.59 -2.55 -11.45
C HIS A 436 -13.60 -3.60 -10.33
N ALA A 437 -14.75 -4.22 -10.07
CA ALA A 437 -14.87 -5.21 -9.02
C ALA A 437 -13.98 -6.44 -9.25
N LEU A 438 -13.89 -6.96 -10.48
CA LEU A 438 -13.02 -8.09 -10.82
C LEU A 438 -11.53 -7.73 -10.79
N GLU A 439 -11.19 -6.50 -11.17
CA GLU A 439 -9.84 -5.98 -11.10
C GLU A 439 -9.33 -5.88 -9.65
N HIS A 440 -10.20 -5.55 -8.69
CA HIS A 440 -9.79 -5.25 -7.30
C HIS A 440 -10.20 -6.31 -6.26
N ALA A 441 -11.08 -7.26 -6.60
CA ALA A 441 -11.52 -8.30 -5.68
C ALA A 441 -10.40 -9.29 -5.36
N MET A 442 -10.33 -9.70 -4.09
CA MET A 442 -9.31 -10.62 -3.58
C MET A 442 -9.95 -11.93 -3.13
N LYS A 443 -9.14 -12.99 -3.01
CA LYS A 443 -9.54 -14.25 -2.39
C LYS A 443 -9.21 -14.22 -0.90
N ARG A 444 -10.19 -14.53 -0.05
CA ARG A 444 -9.95 -14.84 1.37
C ARG A 444 -10.10 -16.32 1.62
N GLU A 445 -9.00 -16.96 2.00
CA GLU A 445 -8.98 -18.37 2.37
C GLU A 445 -9.77 -18.63 3.66
N LEU A 446 -10.52 -19.73 3.65
CA LEU A 446 -11.22 -20.31 4.78
C LEU A 446 -10.37 -21.44 5.40
N PRO A 447 -10.65 -21.87 6.64
CA PRO A 447 -9.83 -22.87 7.34
C PRO A 447 -9.63 -24.21 6.61
N ARG A 448 -10.52 -24.56 5.66
CA ARG A 448 -10.45 -25.80 4.86
C ARG A 448 -9.76 -25.62 3.51
N LYS A 449 -9.10 -24.47 3.27
CA LYS A 449 -8.48 -24.06 2.00
C LYS A 449 -9.47 -23.72 0.87
N ASP A 450 -10.77 -23.77 1.13
CA ASP A 450 -11.76 -23.11 0.28
C ASP A 450 -11.60 -21.59 0.37
N TRP A 451 -12.17 -20.82 -0.55
CA TRP A 451 -12.06 -19.36 -0.53
C TRP A 451 -13.39 -18.66 -0.84
N VAL A 452 -13.50 -17.40 -0.42
CA VAL A 452 -14.61 -16.49 -0.75
C VAL A 452 -14.06 -15.17 -1.25
N ILE A 453 -14.88 -14.42 -2.00
CA ILE A 453 -14.54 -13.06 -2.44
C ILE A 453 -14.42 -12.14 -1.23
N ASP A 454 -13.25 -11.51 -1.09
CA ASP A 454 -13.00 -10.44 -0.15
C ASP A 454 -13.02 -9.09 -0.86
N SER A 455 -13.69 -8.14 -0.22
CA SER A 455 -13.76 -6.76 -0.68
C SER A 455 -12.60 -5.91 -0.17
N ASN A 456 -11.90 -6.34 0.88
CA ASN A 456 -10.89 -5.54 1.58
C ASN A 456 -11.37 -4.10 1.91
N GLY A 457 -12.67 -3.91 2.08
CA GLY A 457 -13.29 -2.61 2.31
C GLY A 457 -13.54 -1.74 1.08
N ASP A 458 -13.19 -2.17 -0.14
CA ASP A 458 -13.50 -1.46 -1.39
C ASP A 458 -15.01 -1.58 -1.72
N PRO A 459 -15.78 -0.48 -1.69
CA PRO A 459 -17.20 -0.49 -2.03
C PRO A 459 -17.49 -0.98 -3.46
N GLY A 460 -16.56 -0.84 -4.40
CA GLY A 460 -16.72 -1.28 -5.78
C GLY A 460 -16.89 -2.79 -5.93
N VAL A 461 -16.30 -3.58 -5.02
CA VAL A 461 -16.36 -5.05 -5.03
C VAL A 461 -17.76 -5.60 -4.70
N ALA A 462 -18.66 -4.78 -4.13
CA ALA A 462 -20.05 -5.16 -3.88
C ALA A 462 -20.76 -5.66 -5.16
N SER A 463 -20.43 -5.07 -6.31
CA SER A 463 -20.95 -5.44 -7.63
C SER A 463 -20.73 -6.92 -7.95
N LEU A 464 -19.49 -7.40 -7.76
CA LEU A 464 -19.12 -8.79 -8.02
C LEU A 464 -19.78 -9.74 -7.03
N GLN A 465 -19.80 -9.39 -5.74
CA GLN A 465 -20.47 -10.21 -4.72
C GLN A 465 -21.97 -10.40 -5.04
N ALA A 466 -22.64 -9.34 -5.49
CA ALA A 466 -24.04 -9.41 -5.88
C ALA A 466 -24.24 -10.29 -7.14
N VAL A 467 -23.36 -10.20 -8.14
CA VAL A 467 -23.45 -11.05 -9.35
C VAL A 467 -23.27 -12.53 -9.03
N VAL A 468 -22.28 -12.87 -8.19
CA VAL A 468 -22.06 -14.26 -7.77
C VAL A 468 -23.29 -14.81 -7.02
N LEU A 469 -23.91 -13.99 -6.16
CA LEU A 469 -25.15 -14.34 -5.48
C LEU A 469 -26.33 -14.50 -6.43
N ALA A 470 -26.45 -13.62 -7.43
CA ALA A 470 -27.53 -13.68 -8.43
C ALA A 470 -27.43 -14.95 -9.28
N ARG A 471 -26.22 -15.29 -9.74
CA ARG A 471 -25.94 -16.56 -10.44
C ARG A 471 -26.31 -17.76 -9.57
N TRP A 472 -25.87 -17.78 -8.32
CA TRP A 472 -26.21 -18.86 -7.39
C TRP A 472 -27.72 -18.98 -7.17
N ALA A 473 -28.42 -17.86 -7.03
CA ALA A 473 -29.87 -17.81 -6.89
C ALA A 473 -30.58 -18.40 -8.11
N LEU A 474 -30.16 -18.02 -9.32
CA LEU A 474 -30.71 -18.58 -10.56
C LEU A 474 -30.53 -20.10 -10.59
N LEU A 475 -29.29 -20.58 -10.49
CA LEU A 475 -28.96 -22.01 -10.62
C LEU A 475 -29.65 -22.88 -9.57
N THR A 476 -29.83 -22.36 -8.36
CA THR A 476 -30.43 -23.13 -7.25
C THR A 476 -31.95 -23.17 -7.33
N PHE A 477 -32.58 -22.12 -7.86
CA PHE A 477 -34.02 -21.91 -7.72
C PHE A 477 -34.80 -21.85 -9.05
N GLU A 478 -34.14 -21.81 -10.21
CA GLU A 478 -34.82 -21.74 -11.52
C GLU A 478 -35.76 -22.93 -11.77
N SER A 479 -35.41 -24.12 -11.26
CA SER A 479 -36.24 -25.32 -11.35
C SER A 479 -37.54 -25.24 -10.56
N ARG A 480 -37.64 -24.38 -9.53
CA ARG A 480 -38.88 -24.19 -8.75
C ARG A 480 -39.99 -23.52 -9.55
N VAL A 481 -39.63 -22.83 -10.63
CA VAL A 481 -40.57 -22.13 -11.52
C VAL A 481 -41.07 -23.06 -12.63
N VAL A 482 -40.37 -24.17 -12.90
CA VAL A 482 -40.71 -25.14 -13.95
C VAL A 482 -41.66 -26.23 -13.40
N GLY A 483 -42.96 -25.93 -13.41
CA GLY A 483 -44.05 -26.91 -13.38
C GLY A 483 -44.67 -27.25 -12.01
N PRO A 484 -45.97 -27.63 -11.96
CA PRO A 484 -46.68 -27.89 -10.71
C PRO A 484 -46.05 -29.07 -9.97
N ALA A 485 -45.97 -28.94 -8.64
CA ALA A 485 -45.46 -29.97 -7.74
C ALA A 485 -46.05 -31.33 -8.11
N ALA A 486 -45.20 -32.28 -8.48
CA ALA A 486 -45.60 -33.66 -8.64
C ALA A 486 -46.25 -34.12 -7.33
N ALA A 487 -47.55 -34.43 -7.38
CA ALA A 487 -48.25 -35.01 -6.26
C ALA A 487 -47.51 -36.30 -5.83
N PRO A 488 -47.35 -36.56 -4.53
CA PRO A 488 -46.67 -37.76 -4.08
C PRO A 488 -47.45 -38.99 -4.57
N ALA A 489 -46.85 -39.75 -5.49
CA ALA A 489 -47.39 -41.01 -5.97
C ALA A 489 -47.23 -42.07 -4.89
N PHE A 490 -48.15 -42.12 -3.94
CA PHE A 490 -48.38 -43.29 -3.11
C PHE A 490 -49.71 -43.93 -3.52
N GLU A 491 -49.72 -44.56 -4.70
CA GLU A 491 -50.68 -45.64 -4.93
C GLU A 491 -50.15 -46.89 -4.23
N ARG A 492 -50.84 -47.28 -3.16
CA ARG A 492 -50.73 -48.60 -2.56
C ARG A 492 -51.40 -49.59 -3.51
N ALA A 493 -50.60 -50.41 -4.20
CA ALA A 493 -51.07 -51.64 -4.82
C ALA A 493 -50.30 -52.84 -4.24
N THR A 494 -51.09 -53.84 -3.92
CA THR A 494 -50.81 -55.07 -3.19
C THR A 494 -49.99 -56.08 -3.98
N GLY A 495 -48.93 -56.61 -3.36
CA GLY A 495 -48.33 -57.95 -3.50
C GLY A 495 -48.12 -58.59 -4.88
N THR A 496 -46.87 -58.92 -5.22
CA THR A 496 -46.34 -60.29 -5.42
C THR A 496 -44.85 -60.25 -5.77
N GLU A 497 -44.16 -61.35 -5.48
CA GLU A 497 -42.70 -61.55 -5.41
C GLU A 497 -41.92 -61.34 -6.73
N GLY A 498 -40.63 -60.93 -6.61
CA GLY A 498 -39.61 -61.28 -7.61
C GLY A 498 -38.46 -60.28 -7.81
N GLY A 499 -37.27 -60.63 -7.28
CA GLY A 499 -35.98 -60.36 -7.93
C GLY A 499 -35.35 -58.97 -7.79
N TYR A 500 -34.35 -58.86 -6.92
CA TYR A 500 -33.38 -57.77 -6.87
C TYR A 500 -32.21 -58.11 -7.81
N VAL A 501 -31.91 -57.29 -8.83
CA VAL A 501 -30.57 -57.18 -9.42
C VAL A 501 -30.34 -55.73 -9.84
N ASP A 502 -29.50 -55.08 -9.06
CA ASP A 502 -28.85 -53.80 -9.34
C ASP A 502 -27.47 -54.12 -9.94
N SER A 503 -27.22 -53.74 -11.19
CA SER A 503 -25.89 -53.88 -11.79
C SER A 503 -25.64 -52.79 -12.82
N PHE A 504 -25.22 -51.62 -12.34
CA PHE A 504 -24.45 -50.68 -13.15
C PHE A 504 -22.98 -50.78 -12.72
N ASP A 505 -22.12 -51.32 -13.61
CA ASP A 505 -20.68 -51.44 -13.40
C ASP A 505 -19.94 -50.37 -14.23
N ALA A 506 -19.46 -49.33 -13.55
CA ALA A 506 -18.76 -48.20 -14.13
C ALA A 506 -17.35 -48.53 -14.69
N MET A 507 -16.86 -49.76 -14.54
CA MET A 507 -15.51 -50.16 -15.00
C MET A 507 -15.46 -50.75 -16.41
N THR A 508 -16.60 -50.84 -17.10
CA THR A 508 -16.69 -51.46 -18.44
C THR A 508 -17.14 -50.52 -19.56
N VAL A 509 -17.31 -49.23 -19.27
CA VAL A 509 -17.60 -48.23 -20.31
C VAL A 509 -16.27 -47.74 -20.88
N ALA A 510 -16.03 -48.04 -22.16
CA ALA A 510 -14.89 -47.53 -22.89
C ALA A 510 -15.05 -46.00 -23.09
N PHE A 511 -14.08 -45.23 -22.58
CA PHE A 511 -13.95 -43.79 -22.84
C PHE A 511 -13.52 -43.53 -24.28
#